data_AF-A0A8J3IF34-F1
#
_entry.id   AF-A0A8J3IF34-F1
#
_cell.length_a   1.000
_cell.length_b   1.000
_cell.length_c   1.000
_cell.angle_alpha   90.00
_cell.angle_beta   90.00
_cell.angle_gamma   90.00
#
_symmetry.space_group_name_H-M   'P 1'
#
loop_
_entity.id
_entity.type
_entity.pdbx_description
1 polymer ?
#
loop_
_entity_poly.entity_id
_entity_poly.type
_entity_poly.pdbx_seq_one_letter_code
_entity_poly.pdbx_strand_id
1 'polypeptide(L)'
;MEHMKDTNEPVVTFSLIRYHKPGLRTLTYLGLDHWKMHRVPGVCFWRLMGVGRGKVFSPHADLQRSAIFSVWRSYADARRFEEESSLMKRV
;
A
#
# COMPACT_ATOMS: atom_id res chain seq x y z
N MET A 1 -24.25 -0.40 -21.09
CA MET A 1 -24.62 0.20 -19.79
C MET A 1 -23.51 -0.16 -18.80
N GLU A 2 -22.43 0.60 -18.81
CA GLU A 2 -21.46 0.62 -17.72
C GLU A 2 -20.89 2.03 -17.76
N HIS A 3 -21.35 2.86 -16.82
CA HIS A 3 -20.81 4.21 -16.67
C HIS A 3 -19.32 4.06 -16.37
N MET A 4 -18.51 4.43 -17.36
CA MET A 4 -17.06 4.59 -17.25
C MET A 4 -16.80 5.47 -16.02
N LYS A 5 -16.33 4.84 -14.93
CA LYS A 5 -15.96 5.48 -13.66
C LYS A 5 -14.71 6.34 -13.87
N ASP A 6 -14.84 7.38 -14.66
CA ASP A 6 -13.94 8.51 -14.72
C ASP A 6 -14.47 9.62 -13.79
N THR A 7 -15.01 9.20 -12.64
CA THR A 7 -15.32 10.14 -11.58
C THR A 7 -14.00 10.62 -11.02
N ASN A 8 -13.81 11.94 -11.10
CA ASN A 8 -12.76 12.72 -10.44
C ASN A 8 -12.92 12.68 -8.90
N GLU A 9 -13.46 11.57 -8.38
CA GLU A 9 -13.79 11.33 -6.99
C GLU A 9 -12.62 10.61 -6.32
N PRO A 10 -12.29 11.01 -5.08
CA PRO A 10 -11.25 10.33 -4.34
C PRO A 10 -11.57 8.85 -4.12
N VAL A 11 -10.59 7.99 -4.40
CA VAL A 11 -10.71 6.54 -4.18
C VAL A 11 -9.83 6.14 -3.02
N VAL A 12 -10.32 5.22 -2.20
CA VAL A 12 -9.54 4.61 -1.12
C VAL A 12 -9.19 3.18 -1.50
N THR A 13 -7.91 2.84 -1.38
CA THR A 13 -7.44 1.45 -1.51
C THR A 13 -6.84 0.96 -0.20
N PHE A 14 -7.11 -0.30 0.10
CA PHE A 14 -6.55 -1.00 1.25
C PHE A 14 -5.87 -2.28 0.77
N SER A 15 -4.53 -2.25 0.71
CA SER A 15 -3.72 -3.34 0.18
C SER A 15 -3.17 -4.18 1.33
N LEU A 16 -3.44 -5.48 1.32
CA LEU A 16 -2.89 -6.44 2.26
C LEU A 16 -1.69 -7.15 1.65
N ILE A 17 -0.58 -7.16 2.39
CA ILE A 17 0.71 -7.66 1.91
C ILE A 17 1.16 -8.80 2.82
N ARG A 18 1.64 -9.89 2.23
CA ARG A 18 2.24 -11.00 2.97
C ARG A 18 3.60 -11.40 2.40
N TYR A 19 4.65 -11.12 3.15
CA TYR A 19 6.00 -11.56 2.84
C TYR A 19 6.22 -13.02 3.26
N HIS A 20 6.52 -13.88 2.29
CA HIS A 20 6.80 -15.30 2.55
C HIS A 20 8.13 -15.55 3.28
N LYS A 21 9.11 -14.65 3.16
CA LYS A 21 10.42 -14.72 3.85
C LYS A 21 10.76 -13.35 4.46
N PRO A 22 10.24 -13.03 5.66
CA PRO A 22 10.54 -11.76 6.31
C PRO A 22 12.03 -11.72 6.67
N GLY A 23 12.69 -10.59 6.45
CA GLY A 23 14.08 -10.41 6.82
C GLY A 23 14.40 -8.95 7.07
N LEU A 24 15.67 -8.65 7.36
CA LEU A 24 16.11 -7.26 7.58
C LEU A 24 15.82 -6.36 6.36
N ARG A 25 15.79 -6.94 5.16
CA ARG A 25 15.36 -6.25 3.92
C ARG A 25 13.89 -5.81 3.95
N THR A 26 13.00 -6.55 4.62
CA THR A 26 11.60 -6.13 4.79
C THR A 26 11.52 -4.81 5.55
N LEU A 27 12.34 -4.61 6.59
CA LEU A 27 12.44 -3.31 7.26
C LEU A 27 12.86 -2.19 6.29
N THR A 28 13.84 -2.48 5.42
CA THR A 28 14.27 -1.49 4.43
C THR A 28 13.19 -1.16 3.42
N TYR A 29 12.33 -2.12 3.03
CA TYR A 29 11.17 -1.83 2.20
C TYR A 29 10.17 -0.95 2.93
N LEU A 30 9.78 -1.32 4.15
CA LEU A 30 8.84 -0.53 4.96
C LEU A 30 9.33 0.91 5.21
N GLY A 31 10.64 1.13 5.31
CA GLY A 31 11.25 2.46 5.48
C GLY A 31 11.48 3.24 4.18
N LEU A 32 12.04 2.61 3.13
CA LEU A 32 12.37 3.30 1.86
C LEU A 32 11.14 3.54 0.99
N ASP A 33 10.15 2.64 1.07
CA ASP A 33 8.91 2.80 0.34
C ASP A 33 8.13 4.02 0.83
N HIS A 34 8.40 4.49 2.06
CA HIS A 34 7.84 5.72 2.59
C HIS A 34 8.13 6.93 1.70
N TRP A 35 9.38 7.07 1.24
CA TRP A 35 9.78 8.18 0.38
C TRP A 35 9.22 8.06 -1.04
N LYS A 36 9.11 6.83 -1.55
CA LYS A 36 8.56 6.58 -2.89
C LYS A 36 7.08 6.89 -2.94
N MET A 37 6.34 6.53 -1.91
CA MET A 37 4.89 6.70 -1.87
C MET A 37 4.49 8.17 -1.82
N HIS A 38 5.29 9.04 -1.19
CA HIS A 38 5.12 10.50 -1.26
C HIS A 38 5.32 11.09 -2.67
N ARG A 39 6.01 10.38 -3.57
CA ARG A 39 6.28 10.83 -4.94
C ARG A 39 5.34 10.22 -5.97
N VAL A 40 4.44 9.34 -5.57
CA VAL A 40 3.49 8.71 -6.50
C VAL A 40 2.45 9.77 -6.92
N PRO A 41 2.33 10.06 -8.23
CA PRO A 41 1.31 10.97 -8.72
C PRO A 41 -0.09 10.50 -8.31
N GLY A 42 -0.94 11.43 -7.90
CA GLY A 42 -2.34 11.14 -7.55
C GLY A 42 -2.57 10.62 -6.13
N VAL A 43 -1.53 10.29 -5.36
CA VAL A 43 -1.69 9.98 -3.91
C VAL A 43 -1.95 11.27 -3.13
N CYS A 44 -3.09 11.32 -2.44
CA CYS A 44 -3.44 12.40 -1.52
C CYS A 44 -2.98 12.10 -0.09
N PHE A 45 -3.13 10.85 0.32
CA PHE A 45 -2.77 10.39 1.65
C PHE A 45 -2.36 8.93 1.56
N TRP A 46 -1.42 8.53 2.40
CA TRP A 46 -1.13 7.12 2.58
C TRP A 46 -0.58 6.85 3.97
N ARG A 47 -0.80 5.63 4.45
CA ARG A 47 -0.24 5.14 5.71
C ARG A 47 0.11 3.67 5.58
N LEU A 48 1.37 3.36 5.85
CA LEU A 48 1.77 2.00 6.16
C LEU A 48 1.24 1.62 7.54
N MET A 49 0.44 0.57 7.58
CA MET A 49 -0.09 -0.03 8.79
C MET A 49 0.76 -1.24 9.15
N GLY A 50 1.43 -1.17 10.30
CA GLY A 50 2.04 -2.34 10.91
C GLY A 50 0.94 -3.28 11.38
N VAL A 51 1.01 -4.54 10.98
CA VAL A 51 0.11 -5.57 11.49
C VAL A 51 0.83 -6.26 12.65
N GLY A 52 0.20 -6.20 13.82
CA GLY A 52 0.71 -6.83 15.02
C GLY A 52 0.88 -8.33 14.83
N ARG A 53 1.77 -8.92 15.64
CA ARG A 53 2.03 -10.36 15.62
C ARG A 53 0.84 -11.18 16.14
N GLY A 54 0.40 -12.14 15.33
CA GLY A 54 -0.65 -13.11 15.68
C GLY A 54 -2.08 -12.62 15.40
N LYS A 55 -3.05 -13.10 16.19
CA LYS A 55 -4.47 -12.68 16.12
C LYS A 55 -4.79 -11.57 17.14
N VAL A 56 -3.78 -11.00 17.78
CA VAL A 56 -3.91 -10.05 18.89
C VAL A 56 -3.22 -8.75 18.55
N PHE A 57 -3.65 -7.65 19.20
CA PHE A 57 -2.93 -6.38 19.19
C PHE A 57 -1.62 -6.53 19.98
N SER A 58 -0.61 -7.12 19.34
CA SER A 58 0.71 -7.28 19.92
C SER A 58 1.57 -6.05 19.60
N PRO A 59 2.33 -5.53 20.59
CA PRO A 59 3.36 -4.50 20.36
C PRO A 59 4.49 -4.97 19.44
N HIS A 60 4.62 -6.29 19.22
CA HIS A 60 5.61 -6.85 18.33
C HIS A 60 5.13 -6.76 16.88
N ALA A 61 5.86 -6.00 16.07
CA ALA A 61 5.62 -5.90 14.63
C ALA A 61 5.83 -7.27 13.95
N ASP A 62 4.83 -7.76 13.23
CA ASP A 62 4.99 -8.91 12.36
C ASP A 62 5.46 -8.46 10.99
N LEU A 63 6.74 -8.67 10.71
CA LEU A 63 7.34 -8.32 9.43
C LEU A 63 6.88 -9.25 8.29
N GLN A 64 6.15 -10.32 8.58
CA GLN A 64 5.56 -11.18 7.54
C GLN A 64 4.35 -10.56 6.88
N ARG A 65 3.70 -9.59 7.53
CA ARG A 65 2.47 -9.02 7.01
C ARG A 65 2.55 -7.50 7.12
N SER A 66 1.87 -6.81 6.24
CA SER A 66 1.68 -5.36 6.34
C SER A 66 0.40 -4.99 5.61
N ALA A 67 -0.07 -3.76 5.84
CA ALA A 67 -1.12 -3.19 5.02
C ALA A 67 -0.76 -1.76 4.61
N ILE A 68 -1.17 -1.36 3.43
CA ILE A 68 -1.06 0.01 2.96
C ILE A 68 -2.48 0.54 2.78
N PHE A 69 -2.77 1.62 3.48
CA PHE A 69 -3.97 2.43 3.24
C PHE A 69 -3.56 3.63 2.39
N SER A 70 -4.25 3.86 1.28
CA SER A 70 -3.98 4.99 0.39
C SER A 70 -5.26 5.63 -0.12
N VAL A 71 -5.22 6.96 -0.22
CA VAL A 71 -6.28 7.79 -0.79
C VAL A 71 -5.73 8.41 -2.06
N TRP A 72 -6.47 8.27 -3.15
CA TRP A 72 -6.12 8.68 -4.49
C TRP A 72 -7.05 9.79 -4.96
N ARG A 73 -6.57 10.65 -5.86
CA ARG A 73 -7.41 11.69 -6.49
C ARG A 73 -8.49 11.10 -7.39
N SER A 74 -8.19 9.97 -8.03
CA SER A 74 -9.09 9.29 -8.96
C SER A 74 -8.86 7.79 -8.94
N TYR A 75 -9.81 7.05 -9.51
CA TYR A 75 -9.65 5.62 -9.77
C TYR A 75 -8.50 5.32 -10.74
N ALA A 76 -8.31 6.16 -11.75
CA ALA A 76 -7.26 6.00 -12.75
C ALA A 76 -5.86 6.09 -12.11
N ASP A 77 -5.65 7.01 -11.17
CA ASP A 77 -4.38 7.13 -10.44
C ASP A 77 -4.09 5.87 -9.61
N ALA A 78 -5.10 5.34 -8.93
CA ALA A 78 -4.98 4.10 -8.15
C ALA A 78 -4.61 2.91 -9.05
N ARG A 79 -5.30 2.76 -10.18
CA ARG A 79 -5.06 1.67 -11.14
C ARG A 79 -3.68 1.75 -11.78
N ARG A 80 -3.25 2.95 -12.18
CA ARG A 80 -1.91 3.17 -12.71
C ARG A 80 -0.84 2.75 -11.71
N PHE A 81 -1.01 3.11 -10.43
CA PHE A 81 -0.09 2.67 -9.40
C PHE A 81 -0.08 1.14 -9.24
N GLU A 82 -1.23 0.47 -9.21
CA GLU A 82 -1.29 -1.00 -9.14
C GLU A 82 -0.54 -1.68 -10.29
N GLU A 83 -0.66 -1.14 -11.51
CA GLU A 83 -0.09 -1.72 -12.73
C GLU A 83 1.41 -1.41 -12.90
N GLU A 84 1.87 -0.23 -12.51
CA GLU A 84 3.24 0.23 -12.74
C GLU A 84 4.16 0.02 -11.53
N SER A 85 3.59 -0.01 -10.32
CA SER A 85 4.39 0.05 -9.09
C SER A 85 5.20 -1.22 -8.87
N SER A 86 6.52 -1.04 -8.84
CA SER A 86 7.43 -2.09 -8.38
C SER A 86 7.17 -2.52 -6.94
N LEU A 87 6.48 -1.70 -6.13
CA LEU A 87 6.13 -1.98 -4.74
C LEU A 87 5.06 -3.08 -4.68
N MET A 88 4.02 -2.98 -5.52
CA MET A 88 2.95 -3.97 -5.62
C MET A 88 3.37 -5.25 -6.34
N LYS A 89 4.39 -5.19 -7.22
CA LYS A 89 4.93 -6.37 -7.91
C LYS A 89 5.86 -7.23 -7.06
N ARG A 90 6.20 -6.80 -5.84
CA ARG A 90 7.19 -7.45 -4.96
C ARG A 90 6.58 -8.23 -3.80
N VAL A 91 5.26 -8.18 -3.66
CA VAL A 91 4.49 -8.74 -2.54
C VAL A 91 3.73 -9.99 -2.94
#